data_AF-A0A6B0CSW8-F1
#
_entry.id   AF-A0A6B0CSW8-F1
#
_cell.length_a   1.000
_cell.length_b   1.000
_cell.length_c   1.000
_cell.angle_alpha   90.00
_cell.angle_beta   90.00
_cell.angle_gamma   90.00
#
_symmetry.space_group_name_H-M   'P 1'
#
loop_
_entity.id
_entity.type
_entity.pdbx_description
1 polymer ?
#
loop_
_entity_poly.entity_id
_entity_poly.type
_entity_poly.pdbx_seq_one_letter_code
_entity_poly.pdbx_strand_id
1 'polypeptide(L)'
;MWESKFAKESLTFDDVLLIPAQSDILPKDVDLSVQLSDKVKLNIPVISAGMDTVTESKMAIAMARQGGLGVIHKNMGVEEQADEVQKVKRSENGVISNPFFLTPEESVYEAEALMGKYRISGVPIVDNKEDRNLVGILTNRDLRFIEDFSIKIVDVMTQENLITAPVNTTLEEAEKILQKHKIEKLPLVKDGRLEGLITIKDIEKVIEFPNAAKDEHGRLLVAAAIGISKDTDIRAQKLVEAGVDVLVIDTAHGHSKG
;
A
#
# COMPACT_ATOMS: atom_id res chain seq x y z
N MET A 1 11.04 -23.23 -44.07
CA MET A 1 11.42 -21.84 -43.71
C MET A 1 11.38 -20.90 -44.92
N TRP A 2 11.97 -21.26 -46.07
CA TRP A 2 11.94 -20.39 -47.26
C TRP A 2 10.52 -20.21 -47.83
N GLU A 3 9.78 -21.31 -48.01
CA GLU A 3 8.44 -21.30 -48.62
C GLU A 3 7.40 -20.56 -47.76
N SER A 4 7.61 -20.48 -46.43
CA SER A 4 6.68 -19.87 -45.48
C SER A 4 7.06 -18.44 -45.08
N LYS A 5 8.10 -17.84 -45.69
CA LYS A 5 8.68 -16.57 -45.26
C LYS A 5 7.69 -15.39 -45.29
N PHE A 6 6.80 -15.38 -46.27
CA PHE A 6 5.80 -14.32 -46.48
C PHE A 6 4.36 -14.81 -46.37
N ALA A 7 4.16 -15.99 -45.77
CA ALA A 7 2.83 -16.60 -45.68
C ALA A 7 1.94 -15.98 -44.57
N LYS A 8 2.52 -15.20 -43.65
CA LYS A 8 1.79 -14.58 -42.54
C LYS A 8 1.26 -13.21 -42.94
N GLU A 9 0.02 -12.94 -42.53
CA GLU A 9 -0.60 -11.63 -42.56
C GLU A 9 -0.52 -10.98 -41.16
N SER A 10 -0.51 -9.65 -41.11
CA SER A 10 -0.42 -8.87 -39.88
C SER A 10 -1.48 -7.77 -39.92
N LEU A 11 -2.13 -7.54 -38.79
CA LEU A 11 -3.10 -6.46 -38.59
C LEU A 11 -2.66 -5.62 -37.39
N THR A 12 -2.87 -4.30 -37.46
CA THR A 12 -2.74 -3.35 -36.35
C THR A 12 -4.11 -2.76 -35.99
N PHE A 13 -4.14 -1.87 -35.00
CA PHE A 13 -5.38 -1.28 -34.48
C PHE A 13 -6.20 -0.58 -35.58
N ASP A 14 -5.56 0.18 -36.47
CA ASP A 14 -6.24 0.95 -37.53
C ASP A 14 -6.74 0.10 -38.70
N ASP A 15 -6.35 -1.18 -38.78
CA ASP A 15 -6.78 -2.08 -39.85
C ASP A 15 -8.18 -2.67 -39.60
N VAL A 16 -8.72 -2.55 -38.38
CA VAL A 16 -9.94 -3.25 -37.96
C VAL A 16 -10.91 -2.36 -37.20
N LEU A 17 -12.19 -2.74 -37.21
CA LEU A 17 -13.25 -2.14 -36.41
C LEU A 17 -14.07 -3.24 -35.72
N LEU A 18 -14.63 -2.94 -34.55
CA LEU A 18 -15.56 -3.83 -33.86
C LEU A 18 -16.96 -3.71 -34.49
N ILE A 19 -17.58 -4.85 -34.80
CA ILE A 19 -18.96 -4.90 -35.32
C ILE A 19 -19.93 -4.79 -34.14
N PRO A 20 -20.83 -3.79 -34.12
CA PRO A 20 -21.86 -3.71 -33.08
C PRO A 20 -22.79 -4.93 -33.07
N ALA A 21 -23.17 -5.38 -31.88
CA ALA A 21 -24.14 -6.45 -31.67
C ALA A 21 -25.27 -5.99 -30.74
N GLN A 22 -26.36 -6.76 -30.69
CA GLN A 22 -27.45 -6.51 -29.73
C GLN A 22 -26.90 -6.60 -28.30
N SER A 23 -27.27 -5.64 -27.45
CA SER A 23 -26.84 -5.55 -26.05
C SER A 23 -28.02 -5.18 -25.17
N ASP A 24 -28.20 -5.93 -24.08
CA ASP A 24 -29.18 -5.63 -23.03
C ASP A 24 -28.54 -4.94 -21.81
N ILE A 25 -27.23 -4.64 -21.87
CA ILE A 25 -26.46 -3.97 -20.82
C ILE A 25 -26.18 -2.51 -21.20
N LEU A 26 -26.29 -1.60 -20.22
CA LEU A 26 -25.89 -0.20 -20.39
C LEU A 26 -24.39 -0.05 -20.14
N PRO A 27 -23.69 0.88 -20.83
CA PRO A 27 -22.24 1.06 -20.66
C PRO A 27 -21.76 1.27 -19.22
N LYS A 28 -22.56 1.93 -18.38
CA LYS A 28 -22.23 2.20 -16.96
C LYS A 28 -22.30 0.95 -16.06
N ASP A 29 -22.97 -0.10 -16.52
CA ASP A 29 -23.21 -1.33 -15.75
C ASP A 29 -22.25 -2.45 -16.17
N VAL A 30 -21.34 -2.18 -17.13
CA VAL A 30 -20.32 -3.12 -17.61
C VAL A 30 -19.24 -3.31 -16.53
N ASP A 31 -18.92 -4.58 -16.23
CA ASP A 31 -17.79 -4.93 -15.39
C ASP A 31 -16.48 -4.88 -16.19
N LEU A 32 -15.56 -4.02 -15.77
CA LEU A 32 -14.23 -3.86 -16.37
C LEU A 32 -13.15 -4.65 -15.64
N SER A 33 -13.51 -5.41 -14.60
CA SER A 33 -12.54 -6.14 -13.80
C SER A 33 -11.86 -7.26 -14.59
N VAL A 34 -10.57 -7.48 -14.29
CA VAL A 34 -9.74 -8.50 -14.95
C VAL A 34 -8.90 -9.24 -13.94
N GLN A 35 -8.83 -10.56 -14.08
CA GLN A 35 -7.96 -11.41 -13.29
C GLN A 35 -6.61 -11.57 -14.02
N LEU A 36 -5.53 -11.06 -13.45
CA LEU A 36 -4.17 -11.22 -14.02
C LEU A 36 -3.49 -12.51 -13.55
N SER A 37 -3.76 -12.93 -12.31
CA SER A 37 -3.32 -14.20 -11.71
C SER A 37 -4.26 -14.56 -10.57
N ASP A 38 -4.16 -15.75 -9.98
CA ASP A 38 -5.03 -16.17 -8.86
C ASP A 38 -5.05 -15.18 -7.68
N LYS A 39 -3.99 -14.39 -7.50
CA LYS A 39 -3.84 -13.42 -6.41
C LYS A 39 -4.00 -11.96 -6.82
N VAL A 40 -4.07 -11.67 -8.12
CA VAL A 40 -4.05 -10.30 -8.65
C VAL A 40 -5.29 -10.07 -9.49
N LYS A 41 -6.24 -9.34 -8.92
CA LYS A 41 -7.44 -8.85 -9.59
C LYS A 41 -7.37 -7.33 -9.72
N LEU A 42 -7.59 -6.83 -10.92
CA LEU A 42 -7.75 -5.40 -11.19
C LEU A 42 -9.23 -5.08 -11.40
N ASN A 43 -9.63 -3.85 -11.04
CA ASN A 43 -11.00 -3.37 -11.26
C ASN A 43 -11.14 -2.63 -12.60
N ILE A 44 -10.01 -2.26 -13.23
CA ILE A 44 -9.95 -1.79 -14.62
C ILE A 44 -8.75 -2.44 -15.34
N PRO A 45 -8.81 -2.66 -16.66
CA PRO A 45 -7.75 -3.35 -17.41
C PRO A 45 -6.66 -2.36 -17.85
N VAL A 46 -6.13 -1.57 -16.91
CA VAL A 46 -5.13 -0.52 -17.19
C VAL A 46 -3.90 -0.70 -16.31
N ILE A 47 -2.73 -0.75 -16.94
CA ILE A 47 -1.42 -0.89 -16.29
C ILE A 47 -0.51 0.25 -16.77
N SER A 48 0.11 1.00 -15.85
CA SER A 48 1.10 2.02 -16.23
C SER A 48 2.48 1.39 -16.47
N ALA A 49 3.16 1.86 -17.51
CA ALA A 49 4.43 1.28 -17.96
C ALA A 49 5.57 1.46 -16.95
N GLY A 50 6.47 0.47 -16.88
CA GLY A 50 7.67 0.46 -16.05
C GLY A 50 8.80 1.38 -16.53
N MET A 51 8.48 2.64 -16.81
CA MET A 51 9.39 3.66 -17.34
C MET A 51 9.62 4.76 -16.29
N ASP A 52 10.84 5.31 -16.24
CA ASP A 52 11.26 6.37 -15.30
C ASP A 52 10.45 7.66 -15.43
N THR A 53 10.02 7.98 -16.63
CA THR A 53 9.18 9.15 -16.94
C THR A 53 7.70 8.91 -16.68
N VAL A 54 7.29 7.70 -16.27
CA VAL A 54 5.88 7.31 -16.13
C VAL A 54 5.56 6.89 -14.70
N THR A 55 6.27 5.89 -14.16
CA THR A 55 5.79 5.18 -12.96
C THR A 55 6.83 5.05 -11.85
N GLU A 56 6.74 5.95 -10.89
CA GLU A 56 7.24 5.79 -9.51
C GLU A 56 6.05 5.60 -8.53
N SER A 57 6.31 5.58 -7.22
CA SER A 57 5.29 5.33 -6.18
C SER A 57 4.06 6.21 -6.31
N LYS A 58 4.20 7.49 -6.64
CA LYS A 58 3.06 8.42 -6.81
C LYS A 58 2.10 7.96 -7.90
N MET A 59 2.63 7.57 -9.06
CA MET A 59 1.81 7.06 -10.17
C MET A 59 1.23 5.70 -9.81
N ALA A 60 2.02 4.80 -9.23
CA ALA A 60 1.54 3.48 -8.84
C ALA A 60 0.40 3.54 -7.80
N ILE A 61 0.49 4.45 -6.82
CA ILE A 61 -0.59 4.74 -5.87
C ILE A 61 -1.84 5.24 -6.61
N ALA A 62 -1.69 6.18 -7.53
CA ALA A 62 -2.81 6.73 -8.29
C ALA A 62 -3.49 5.65 -9.16
N MET A 63 -2.70 4.83 -9.86
CA MET A 63 -3.17 3.72 -10.68
C MET A 63 -3.95 2.70 -9.85
N ALA A 64 -3.37 2.26 -8.73
CA ALA A 64 -4.02 1.30 -7.85
C ALA A 64 -5.33 1.87 -7.27
N ARG A 65 -5.38 3.15 -6.88
CA ARG A 65 -6.61 3.81 -6.41
C ARG A 65 -7.72 3.85 -7.44
N GLN A 66 -7.38 3.98 -8.72
CA GLN A 66 -8.35 3.93 -9.82
C GLN A 66 -8.72 2.50 -10.24
N GLY A 67 -8.11 1.47 -9.62
CA GLY A 67 -8.40 0.07 -9.89
C GLY A 67 -7.46 -0.62 -10.88
N GLY A 68 -6.44 0.10 -11.36
CA GLY A 68 -5.40 -0.44 -12.24
C GLY A 68 -4.17 -0.91 -11.48
N LEU A 69 -3.04 -1.02 -12.20
CA LEU A 69 -1.75 -1.43 -11.63
C LEU A 69 -0.63 -0.50 -12.10
N GLY A 70 0.25 -0.10 -11.19
CA GLY A 70 1.47 0.61 -11.57
C GLY A 70 2.69 -0.31 -11.53
N VAL A 71 3.52 -0.28 -12.58
CA VAL A 71 4.81 -0.97 -12.62
C VAL A 71 5.93 0.01 -12.28
N ILE A 72 6.56 -0.12 -11.12
CA ILE A 72 7.73 0.70 -10.75
C ILE A 72 8.90 0.35 -11.67
N HIS A 73 9.48 1.35 -12.33
CA HIS A 73 10.62 1.16 -13.23
C HIS A 73 11.89 0.66 -12.51
N LYS A 74 12.82 0.09 -13.28
CA LYS A 74 14.08 -0.47 -12.76
C LYS A 74 15.30 0.45 -12.89
N ASN A 75 15.13 1.65 -13.43
CA ASN A 75 16.20 2.64 -13.65
C ASN A 75 16.59 3.37 -12.35
N MET A 76 16.87 2.60 -11.29
CA MET A 76 17.25 3.06 -9.96
C MET A 76 17.94 1.93 -9.17
N GLY A 77 18.50 2.27 -8.00
CA GLY A 77 19.11 1.28 -7.11
C GLY A 77 18.13 0.19 -6.67
N VAL A 78 18.62 -0.99 -6.30
CA VAL A 78 17.76 -2.09 -5.81
C VAL A 78 16.98 -1.67 -4.57
N GLU A 79 17.67 -1.07 -3.60
CA GLU A 79 17.06 -0.60 -2.35
C GLU A 79 16.09 0.56 -2.61
N GLU A 80 16.42 1.46 -3.55
CA GLU A 80 15.55 2.57 -3.93
C GLU A 80 14.24 2.08 -4.56
N GLN A 81 14.32 1.06 -5.44
CA GLN A 81 13.13 0.45 -6.03
C GLN A 81 12.27 -0.26 -4.98
N ALA A 82 12.91 -0.96 -4.03
CA ALA A 82 12.23 -1.58 -2.91
C ALA A 82 11.53 -0.52 -2.02
N ASP A 83 12.18 0.62 -1.78
CA ASP A 83 11.59 1.74 -1.05
C ASP A 83 10.37 2.33 -1.78
N GLU A 84 10.42 2.46 -3.11
CA GLU A 84 9.26 2.87 -3.91
C GLU A 84 8.08 1.89 -3.76
N VAL A 85 8.35 0.58 -3.81
CA VAL A 85 7.33 -0.46 -3.55
C VAL A 85 6.75 -0.31 -2.14
N GLN A 86 7.60 -0.16 -1.11
CA GLN A 86 7.14 0.02 0.26
C GLN A 86 6.27 1.26 0.42
N LYS A 87 6.59 2.38 -0.26
CA LYS A 87 5.76 3.60 -0.25
C LYS A 87 4.36 3.31 -0.79
N VAL A 88 4.22 2.50 -1.84
CA VAL A 88 2.90 2.10 -2.37
C VAL A 88 2.15 1.21 -1.38
N LYS A 89 2.79 0.13 -0.90
CA LYS A 89 2.15 -0.83 0.02
C LYS A 89 1.74 -0.19 1.35
N ARG A 90 2.44 0.86 1.80
CA ARG A 90 2.11 1.62 3.03
C ARG A 90 1.20 2.82 2.78
N SER A 91 0.88 3.15 1.52
CA SER A 91 0.03 4.29 1.20
C SER A 91 -1.36 4.13 1.79
N GLU A 92 -1.88 2.90 1.81
CA GLU A 92 -3.16 2.55 2.42
C GLU A 92 -2.98 1.23 3.14
N ASN A 93 -3.26 1.21 4.43
CA ASN A 93 -3.34 -0.02 5.19
C ASN A 93 -4.76 -0.04 5.76
N GLY A 94 -5.62 -0.95 5.30
CA GLY A 94 -6.94 -1.09 5.93
C GLY A 94 -6.80 -1.31 7.43
N VAL A 95 -5.91 -2.24 7.81
CA VAL A 95 -5.48 -2.45 9.19
C VAL A 95 -3.95 -2.47 9.21
N ILE A 96 -3.32 -1.64 10.02
CA ILE A 96 -1.86 -1.68 10.22
C ILE A 96 -1.56 -2.84 11.17
N SER A 97 -1.18 -4.00 10.61
CA SER A 97 -0.70 -5.15 11.38
C SER A 97 0.71 -4.88 11.92
N ASN A 98 0.94 -5.14 13.21
CA ASN A 98 2.21 -4.87 13.89
C ASN A 98 2.65 -3.39 13.79
N PRO A 99 1.86 -2.46 14.35
CA PRO A 99 2.15 -1.03 14.28
C PRO A 99 3.47 -0.70 14.98
N PHE A 100 4.13 0.37 14.53
CA PHE A 100 5.23 0.96 15.29
C PHE A 100 4.73 1.40 16.66
N PHE A 101 5.54 1.17 17.68
CA PHE A 101 5.24 1.57 19.06
C PHE A 101 6.49 2.13 19.71
N LEU A 102 6.28 2.92 20.75
CA LEU A 102 7.32 3.40 21.66
C LEU A 102 6.93 3.06 23.09
N THR A 103 7.86 3.28 24.02
CA THR A 103 7.71 3.06 25.45
C THR A 103 7.62 4.40 26.19
N PRO A 104 7.07 4.45 27.41
CA PRO A 104 6.90 5.71 28.14
C PRO A 104 8.22 6.42 28.48
N GLU A 105 9.32 5.67 28.53
CA GLU A 105 10.66 6.16 28.87
C GLU A 105 11.42 6.74 27.68
N GLU A 106 10.96 6.46 26.45
CA GLU A 106 11.51 7.05 25.23
C GLU A 106 11.15 8.54 25.14
N SER A 107 11.92 9.28 24.34
CA SER A 107 11.82 10.73 24.23
C SER A 107 10.78 11.17 23.20
N VAL A 108 10.24 12.37 23.36
CA VAL A 108 9.36 12.99 22.36
C VAL A 108 10.08 13.15 21.01
N TYR A 109 11.39 13.40 21.01
CA TYR A 109 12.22 13.44 19.81
C TYR A 109 12.16 12.15 19.00
N GLU A 110 12.23 10.98 19.65
CA GLU A 110 12.13 9.68 18.96
C GLU A 110 10.74 9.50 18.33
N ALA A 111 9.69 9.94 19.02
CA ALA A 111 8.34 9.92 18.48
C ALA A 111 8.17 10.83 17.26
N GLU A 112 8.71 12.05 17.31
CA GLU A 112 8.68 12.98 16.17
C GLU A 112 9.48 12.41 14.98
N ALA A 113 10.68 11.91 15.22
CA ALA A 113 11.51 11.29 14.17
C ALA A 113 10.78 10.13 13.50
N LEU A 114 10.10 9.29 14.28
CA LEU A 114 9.31 8.17 13.77
C LEU A 114 8.09 8.65 12.98
N MET A 115 7.33 9.62 13.50
CA MET A 115 6.18 10.23 12.82
C MET A 115 6.58 10.90 11.51
N GLY A 116 7.70 11.63 11.47
CA GLY A 116 8.25 12.27 10.28
C GLY A 116 8.72 11.26 9.23
N LYS A 117 9.48 10.24 9.68
CA LYS A 117 10.01 9.18 8.80
C LYS A 117 8.91 8.40 8.11
N TYR A 118 7.87 8.00 8.86
CA TYR A 118 6.78 7.16 8.34
C TYR A 118 5.54 7.95 7.93
N ARG A 119 5.55 9.28 8.06
CA ARG A 119 4.41 10.17 7.78
C ARG A 119 3.12 9.76 8.49
N ILE A 120 3.25 9.23 9.70
CA ILE A 120 2.12 8.87 10.56
C ILE A 120 1.86 10.01 11.56
N SER A 121 0.60 10.22 11.93
CA SER A 121 0.21 11.34 12.81
C SER A 121 0.04 10.95 14.29
N GLY A 122 0.52 9.76 14.66
CA GLY A 122 0.49 9.28 16.03
C GLY A 122 1.03 7.88 16.18
N VAL A 123 1.48 7.59 17.40
CA VAL A 123 2.27 6.41 17.78
C VAL A 123 1.64 5.81 19.05
N PRO A 124 1.20 4.54 19.00
CA PRO A 124 0.84 3.79 20.19
C PRO A 124 2.01 3.66 21.16
N ILE A 125 1.74 3.78 22.46
CA ILE A 125 2.73 3.63 23.52
C ILE A 125 2.43 2.34 24.30
N VAL A 126 3.43 1.49 24.43
CA VAL A 126 3.33 0.20 25.13
C VAL A 126 4.21 0.17 26.36
N ASP A 127 3.85 -0.61 27.37
CA ASP A 127 4.58 -0.75 28.64
C ASP A 127 6.07 -1.07 28.43
N ASN A 128 6.36 -2.06 27.59
CA ASN A 128 7.70 -2.51 27.26
C ASN A 128 7.71 -3.21 25.89
N LYS A 129 8.92 -3.49 25.37
CA LYS A 129 9.12 -4.03 24.01
C LYS A 129 8.75 -5.52 23.89
N GLU A 130 8.65 -6.25 25.00
CA GLU A 130 8.39 -7.70 25.04
C GLU A 130 6.89 -8.01 25.14
N ASP A 131 6.23 -7.47 26.17
CA ASP A 131 4.82 -7.69 26.47
C ASP A 131 3.90 -6.88 25.56
N ARG A 132 4.31 -5.64 25.24
CA ARG A 132 3.62 -4.70 24.34
C ARG A 132 2.18 -4.38 24.79
N ASN A 133 1.92 -4.28 26.08
CA ASN A 133 0.61 -3.87 26.57
C ASN A 133 0.39 -2.39 26.27
N LEU A 134 -0.73 -2.04 25.65
CA LEU A 134 -1.03 -0.65 25.30
C LEU A 134 -1.27 0.17 26.58
N VAL A 135 -0.43 1.18 26.82
CA VAL A 135 -0.52 2.09 27.98
C VAL A 135 -0.83 3.54 27.60
N GLY A 136 -0.73 3.88 26.32
CA GLY A 136 -1.02 5.23 25.86
C GLY A 136 -1.02 5.39 24.35
N ILE A 137 -1.31 6.60 23.90
CA ILE A 137 -1.09 7.02 22.52
C ILE A 137 -0.56 8.46 22.50
N LEU A 138 0.38 8.72 21.61
CA LEU A 138 0.91 10.06 21.36
C LEU A 138 0.53 10.47 19.94
N THR A 139 0.06 11.70 19.74
CA THR A 139 -0.40 12.19 18.45
C THR A 139 0.21 13.54 18.10
N ASN A 140 0.10 13.94 16.83
CA ASN A 140 0.51 15.27 16.38
C ASN A 140 -0.20 16.41 17.13
N ARG A 141 -1.37 16.18 17.75
CA ARG A 141 -2.06 17.22 18.53
C ARG A 141 -1.34 17.45 19.86
N ASP A 142 -0.80 16.40 20.46
CA ASP A 142 -0.09 16.46 21.73
C ASP A 142 1.26 17.18 21.55
N LEU A 143 1.93 16.92 20.42
CA LEU A 143 3.21 17.57 20.08
C LEU A 143 3.13 19.08 19.81
N ARG A 144 1.98 19.60 19.41
CA ARG A 144 1.83 21.02 19.00
C ARG A 144 2.14 22.02 20.11
N PHE A 145 2.07 21.59 21.36
CA PHE A 145 2.25 22.44 22.53
C PHE A 145 3.56 22.15 23.28
N ILE A 146 4.42 21.29 22.71
CA ILE A 146 5.70 20.92 23.30
C ILE A 146 6.78 21.76 22.62
N GLU A 147 7.61 22.44 23.42
CA GLU A 147 8.77 23.18 22.92
C GLU A 147 10.08 22.41 23.10
N ASP A 148 10.17 21.59 24.16
CA ASP A 148 11.33 20.75 24.48
C ASP A 148 11.04 19.28 24.15
N PHE A 149 11.70 18.76 23.11
CA PHE A 149 11.51 17.37 22.67
C PHE A 149 12.40 16.38 23.41
N SER A 150 13.21 16.83 24.38
CA SER A 150 14.00 15.95 25.24
C SER A 150 13.20 15.31 26.37
N ILE A 151 11.98 15.80 26.63
CA ILE A 151 11.09 15.24 27.65
C ILE A 151 10.63 13.82 27.28
N LYS A 152 10.21 13.07 28.30
CA LYS A 152 9.75 11.69 28.14
C LYS A 152 8.32 11.64 27.62
N ILE A 153 8.00 10.60 26.86
CA ILE A 153 6.67 10.36 26.31
C ILE A 153 5.62 10.24 27.42
N VAL A 154 5.96 9.63 28.56
CA VAL A 154 5.05 9.47 29.71
C VAL A 154 4.42 10.78 30.17
N ASP A 155 5.16 11.89 30.08
CA ASP A 155 4.74 13.19 30.59
C ASP A 155 3.72 13.89 29.67
N VAL A 156 3.58 13.42 28.43
CA VAL A 156 2.76 14.09 27.39
C VAL A 156 1.78 13.18 26.66
N MET A 157 1.90 11.85 26.78
CA MET A 157 0.99 10.91 26.12
C MET A 157 -0.41 10.93 26.75
N THR A 158 -1.42 10.59 25.94
CA THR A 158 -2.76 10.32 26.46
C THR A 158 -2.77 8.92 27.07
N GLN A 159 -3.12 8.81 28.35
CA GLN A 159 -3.13 7.55 29.13
C GLN A 159 -4.54 7.12 29.55
N GLU A 160 -5.43 8.08 29.77
CA GLU A 160 -6.78 7.83 30.27
C GLU A 160 -7.79 7.73 29.12
N ASN A 161 -8.84 6.92 29.33
CA ASN A 161 -9.95 6.75 28.38
C ASN A 161 -9.52 6.34 26.97
N LEU A 162 -8.45 5.53 26.88
CA LEU A 162 -8.02 4.94 25.61
C LEU A 162 -9.15 4.11 25.02
N ILE A 163 -9.63 4.53 23.86
CA ILE A 163 -10.61 3.77 23.08
C ILE A 163 -9.83 2.77 22.23
N THR A 164 -10.11 1.49 22.44
CA THR A 164 -9.48 0.38 21.72
C THR A 164 -10.55 -0.52 21.12
N ALA A 165 -10.14 -1.39 20.19
CA ALA A 165 -11.02 -2.38 19.59
C ALA A 165 -10.30 -3.75 19.47
N PRO A 166 -11.03 -4.86 19.33
CA PRO A 166 -10.42 -6.18 19.15
C PRO A 166 -9.71 -6.30 17.79
N VAL A 167 -8.74 -7.22 17.67
CA VAL A 167 -7.93 -7.42 16.43
C VAL A 167 -8.77 -7.74 15.19
N ASN A 168 -9.96 -8.32 15.35
CA ASN A 168 -10.86 -8.68 14.25
C ASN A 168 -11.82 -7.55 13.84
N THR A 169 -11.64 -6.34 14.35
CA THR A 169 -12.50 -5.19 14.03
C THR A 169 -12.41 -4.86 12.55
N THR A 170 -13.55 -4.80 11.88
CA THR A 170 -13.61 -4.44 10.46
C THR A 170 -13.45 -2.93 10.27
N LEU A 171 -13.13 -2.48 9.05
CA LEU A 171 -13.09 -1.05 8.71
C LEU A 171 -14.44 -0.34 8.98
N GLU A 172 -15.56 -1.01 8.71
CA GLU A 172 -16.91 -0.48 8.94
C GLU A 172 -17.23 -0.35 10.44
N GLU A 173 -16.79 -1.30 11.26
CA GLU A 173 -16.93 -1.23 12.72
C GLU A 173 -16.02 -0.13 13.29
N ALA A 174 -14.78 -0.07 12.81
CA ALA A 174 -13.82 0.96 13.19
C ALA A 174 -14.35 2.37 12.86
N GLU A 175 -14.97 2.56 11.69
CA GLU A 175 -15.60 3.83 11.31
C GLU A 175 -16.61 4.30 12.36
N LYS A 176 -17.52 3.39 12.76
CA LYS A 176 -18.56 3.70 13.76
C LYS A 176 -17.93 4.06 15.11
N ILE A 177 -16.88 3.36 15.52
CA ILE A 177 -16.17 3.64 16.79
C ILE A 177 -15.48 5.00 16.72
N LEU A 178 -14.70 5.26 15.66
CA LEU A 178 -13.98 6.51 15.46
C LEU A 178 -14.94 7.71 15.43
N GLN A 179 -16.07 7.60 14.72
CA GLN A 179 -17.11 8.64 14.66
C GLN A 179 -17.78 8.86 16.02
N LYS A 180 -18.19 7.78 16.71
CA LYS A 180 -18.86 7.85 18.02
C LYS A 180 -18.00 8.55 19.06
N HIS A 181 -16.70 8.22 19.10
CA HIS A 181 -15.76 8.75 20.08
C HIS A 181 -15.02 10.01 19.61
N LYS A 182 -15.24 10.45 18.35
CA LYS A 182 -14.61 11.63 17.73
C LYS A 182 -13.07 11.58 17.79
N ILE A 183 -12.52 10.40 17.52
CA ILE A 183 -11.08 10.12 17.51
C ILE A 183 -10.62 9.77 16.09
N GLU A 184 -9.33 9.96 15.81
CA GLU A 184 -8.74 9.72 14.48
C GLU A 184 -7.99 8.39 14.37
N LYS A 185 -7.76 7.71 15.50
CA LYS A 185 -6.92 6.52 15.60
C LYS A 185 -7.55 5.53 16.57
N LEU A 186 -7.58 4.26 16.18
CA LEU A 186 -8.15 3.17 16.94
C LEU A 186 -7.12 2.04 17.07
N PRO A 187 -6.41 1.96 18.20
CA PRO A 187 -5.53 0.84 18.49
C PRO A 187 -6.34 -0.47 18.60
N LEU A 188 -5.82 -1.51 17.96
CA LEU A 188 -6.36 -2.86 18.06
C LEU A 188 -5.56 -3.67 19.06
N VAL A 189 -6.26 -4.25 20.04
CA VAL A 189 -5.64 -4.98 21.15
C VAL A 189 -6.17 -6.41 21.26
N LYS A 190 -5.31 -7.31 21.72
CA LYS A 190 -5.67 -8.66 22.16
C LYS A 190 -5.12 -8.87 23.56
N ASP A 191 -5.99 -9.10 24.54
CA ASP A 191 -5.60 -9.30 25.94
C ASP A 191 -4.73 -8.14 26.50
N GLY A 192 -5.00 -6.90 26.05
CA GLY A 192 -4.23 -5.70 26.42
C GLY A 192 -3.00 -5.43 25.55
N ARG A 193 -2.51 -6.43 24.82
CA ARG A 193 -1.37 -6.33 23.91
C ARG A 193 -1.75 -5.63 22.61
N LEU A 194 -0.93 -4.67 22.18
CA LEU A 194 -1.07 -3.98 20.90
C LEU A 194 -0.73 -4.90 19.72
N GLU A 195 -1.69 -5.09 18.83
CA GLU A 195 -1.54 -5.95 17.65
C GLU A 195 -1.85 -5.21 16.34
N GLY A 196 -2.61 -4.11 16.39
CA GLY A 196 -2.96 -3.34 15.20
C GLY A 196 -3.27 -1.87 15.46
N LEU A 197 -3.41 -1.10 14.37
CA LEU A 197 -3.88 0.28 14.40
C LEU A 197 -4.72 0.57 13.16
N ILE A 198 -5.91 1.16 13.35
CA ILE A 198 -6.74 1.69 12.27
C ILE A 198 -6.78 3.21 12.39
N THR A 199 -6.68 3.92 11.26
CA THR A 199 -6.77 5.39 11.24
C THR A 199 -7.97 5.87 10.43
N ILE A 200 -8.50 7.05 10.76
CA ILE A 200 -9.60 7.66 9.99
C ILE A 200 -9.21 7.89 8.52
N LYS A 201 -7.92 8.17 8.26
CA LYS A 201 -7.40 8.35 6.90
C LYS A 201 -7.53 7.09 6.05
N ASP A 202 -7.40 5.91 6.66
CA ASP A 202 -7.54 4.64 5.93
C ASP A 202 -9.00 4.42 5.52
N ILE A 203 -9.95 4.84 6.36
CA ILE A 203 -11.40 4.79 6.08
C ILE A 203 -11.78 5.82 5.02
N GLU A 204 -11.33 7.07 5.16
CA GLU A 204 -11.56 8.14 4.19
C GLU A 204 -11.13 7.72 2.77
N LYS A 205 -9.98 7.05 2.65
CA LYS A 205 -9.48 6.58 1.36
C LYS A 205 -10.30 5.45 0.75
N VAL A 206 -10.88 4.58 1.57
CA VAL A 206 -11.78 3.52 1.08
C VAL A 206 -13.05 4.13 0.50
N ILE A 207 -13.56 5.20 1.12
CA ILE A 207 -14.71 5.96 0.62
C ILE A 207 -14.35 6.75 -0.64
N GLU A 208 -13.17 7.39 -0.65
CA GLU A 208 -12.69 8.20 -1.77
C GLU A 208 -12.37 7.35 -3.01
N PHE A 209 -11.83 6.14 -2.81
CA PHE A 209 -11.38 5.23 -3.87
C PHE A 209 -12.05 3.85 -3.74
N PRO A 210 -13.36 3.73 -4.00
CA PRO A 210 -14.09 2.48 -3.85
C PRO A 210 -13.65 1.40 -4.85
N ASN A 211 -13.08 1.81 -5.99
CA ASN A 211 -12.59 0.92 -7.04
C ASN A 211 -11.10 0.59 -6.89
N ALA A 212 -10.48 0.91 -5.76
CA ALA A 212 -9.04 0.67 -5.57
C ALA A 212 -8.69 -0.82 -5.69
N ALA A 213 -7.63 -1.13 -6.43
CA ALA A 213 -7.06 -2.46 -6.56
C ALA A 213 -6.18 -2.74 -5.33
N LYS A 214 -6.62 -3.69 -4.51
CA LYS A 214 -6.03 -4.02 -3.21
C LYS A 214 -5.69 -5.50 -3.10
N ASP A 215 -4.69 -5.82 -2.28
CA ASP A 215 -4.36 -7.18 -1.89
C ASP A 215 -5.30 -7.70 -0.78
N GLU A 216 -5.10 -8.95 -0.37
CA GLU A 216 -5.87 -9.61 0.70
C GLU A 216 -5.79 -8.92 2.07
N HIS A 217 -4.80 -8.03 2.27
CA HIS A 217 -4.62 -7.24 3.49
C HIS A 217 -5.16 -5.80 3.35
N GLY A 218 -5.79 -5.47 2.22
CA GLY A 218 -6.35 -4.15 1.96
C GLY A 218 -5.31 -3.09 1.58
N ARG A 219 -4.09 -3.50 1.20
CA ARG A 219 -3.02 -2.59 0.72
C ARG A 219 -3.10 -2.46 -0.79
N LEU A 220 -2.72 -1.30 -1.32
CA LEU A 220 -2.70 -1.08 -2.77
C LEU A 220 -1.80 -2.08 -3.50
N LEU A 221 -2.24 -2.54 -4.68
CA LEU A 221 -1.45 -3.41 -5.55
C LEU A 221 -0.31 -2.62 -6.22
N VAL A 222 0.85 -3.26 -6.36
CA VAL A 222 2.01 -2.69 -7.06
C VAL A 222 2.80 -3.77 -7.78
N ALA A 223 3.27 -3.43 -8.98
CA ALA A 223 4.21 -4.22 -9.73
C ALA A 223 5.58 -3.54 -9.77
N ALA A 224 6.63 -4.30 -10.06
CA ALA A 224 7.95 -3.75 -10.28
C ALA A 224 8.64 -4.43 -11.46
N ALA A 225 9.29 -3.63 -12.30
CA ALA A 225 10.09 -4.13 -13.41
C ALA A 225 11.42 -4.69 -12.89
N ILE A 226 11.86 -5.80 -13.47
CA ILE A 226 13.19 -6.38 -13.28
C ILE A 226 13.83 -6.64 -14.64
N GLY A 227 15.16 -6.53 -14.72
CA GLY A 227 15.91 -6.84 -15.92
C GLY A 227 16.35 -8.29 -15.97
N ILE A 228 17.24 -8.60 -16.92
CA ILE A 228 18.01 -9.85 -16.96
C ILE A 228 19.48 -9.47 -16.82
N SER A 229 19.99 -9.55 -15.59
CA SER A 229 21.31 -9.12 -15.18
C SER A 229 21.78 -9.89 -13.94
N LYS A 230 23.07 -9.79 -13.58
CA LYS A 230 23.64 -10.51 -12.44
C LYS A 230 22.98 -10.17 -11.09
N ASP A 231 22.37 -8.99 -10.97
CA ASP A 231 21.67 -8.52 -9.77
C ASP A 231 20.16 -8.85 -9.77
N THR A 232 19.65 -9.57 -10.78
CA THR A 232 18.20 -9.82 -10.93
C THR A 232 17.62 -10.58 -9.73
N ASP A 233 18.30 -11.63 -9.26
CA ASP A 233 17.83 -12.42 -8.13
C ASP A 233 17.79 -11.59 -6.84
N ILE A 234 18.84 -10.79 -6.60
CA ILE A 234 18.93 -9.89 -5.44
C ILE A 234 17.81 -8.85 -5.50
N ARG A 235 17.58 -8.26 -6.68
CA ARG A 235 16.51 -7.29 -6.91
C ARG A 235 15.14 -7.90 -6.68
N ALA A 236 14.87 -9.06 -7.27
CA ALA A 236 13.61 -9.77 -7.11
C ALA A 236 13.35 -10.10 -5.63
N GLN A 237 14.36 -10.63 -4.93
CA GLN A 237 14.26 -10.93 -3.50
C GLN A 237 13.91 -9.67 -2.69
N LYS A 238 14.62 -8.56 -2.91
CA LYS A 238 14.36 -7.30 -2.21
C LYS A 238 12.97 -6.73 -2.47
N LEU A 239 12.48 -6.84 -3.71
CA LEU A 239 11.12 -6.41 -4.06
C LEU A 239 10.06 -7.30 -3.41
N VAL A 240 10.30 -8.61 -3.33
CA VAL A 240 9.42 -9.55 -2.62
C VAL A 240 9.40 -9.25 -1.12
N GLU A 241 10.55 -9.00 -0.51
CA GLU A 241 10.67 -8.56 0.90
C GLU A 241 9.93 -7.23 1.14
N ALA A 242 9.95 -6.32 0.17
CA ALA A 242 9.19 -5.07 0.20
C ALA A 242 7.67 -5.26 -0.01
N GLY A 243 7.24 -6.44 -0.44
CA GLY A 243 5.83 -6.81 -0.62
C GLY A 243 5.25 -6.48 -2.00
N VAL A 244 6.07 -6.53 -3.06
CA VAL A 244 5.58 -6.41 -4.44
C VAL A 244 4.57 -7.53 -4.78
N ASP A 245 3.53 -7.20 -5.55
CA ASP A 245 2.49 -8.17 -5.91
C ASP A 245 2.78 -8.86 -7.26
N VAL A 246 3.47 -8.16 -8.18
CA VAL A 246 3.84 -8.68 -9.51
C VAL A 246 5.26 -8.25 -9.89
N LEU A 247 6.05 -9.19 -10.40
CA LEU A 247 7.34 -8.91 -11.05
C LEU A 247 7.17 -8.92 -12.57
N VAL A 248 7.65 -7.87 -13.23
CA VAL A 248 7.63 -7.75 -14.70
C VAL A 248 9.04 -7.92 -15.23
N ILE A 249 9.32 -9.06 -15.87
CA ILE A 249 10.61 -9.29 -16.54
C ILE A 249 10.60 -8.47 -17.83
N ASP A 250 11.40 -7.41 -17.84
CA ASP A 250 11.40 -6.41 -18.90
C ASP A 250 12.70 -6.47 -19.72
N THR A 251 12.59 -7.08 -20.90
CA THR A 251 13.64 -7.23 -21.93
C THR A 251 13.06 -6.94 -23.31
N ALA A 252 13.88 -6.37 -24.20
CA ALA A 252 13.48 -6.08 -25.58
C ALA A 252 13.14 -7.36 -26.38
N HIS A 253 13.74 -8.50 -26.04
CA HIS A 253 13.48 -9.78 -26.70
C HIS A 253 13.27 -10.91 -25.69
N GLY A 254 12.01 -11.17 -25.35
CA GLY A 254 11.63 -12.20 -24.36
C GLY A 254 11.85 -13.64 -24.83
N HIS A 255 11.88 -13.90 -26.13
CA HIS A 255 12.15 -15.24 -26.67
C HIS A 255 13.67 -15.50 -26.78
N SER A 256 14.38 -15.31 -25.66
CA SER A 256 15.81 -15.53 -25.56
C SER A 256 16.12 -16.64 -24.54
N LYS A 257 17.32 -17.21 -24.60
CA LYS A 257 17.75 -18.26 -23.66
C LYS A 257 18.15 -17.73 -22.28
N GLY A 258 18.44 -16.43 -22.18
CA GLY A 258 19.03 -15.79 -21.01
C GLY A 258 18.05 -15.58 -19.86
#